data_AF-A0A3D1RM97-F1
#
_entry.id   AF-A0A3D1RM97-F1
#
_cell.length_a   1.000
_cell.length_b   1.000
_cell.length_c   1.000
_cell.angle_alpha   90.00
_cell.angle_beta   90.00
_cell.angle_gamma   90.00
#
_symmetry.space_group_name_H-M   'P 1'
#
loop_
_entity.id
_entity.type
_entity.pdbx_description
1 polymer ?
#
loop_
_entity_poly.entity_id
_entity_poly.type
_entity_poly.pdbx_seq_one_letter_code
_entity_poly.pdbx_strand_id
1 'polypeptide(L)'
;VMLPGFARLRHVEVEKRILQLKEYAETTDLNRMEWGDKSIGIITSGVSYQYLREVMPEVSVLKLGMVNPLPEKLIRSFAAEVDRLIVLEELEPVIEEQ
;
A
#
# COMPACT_ATOMS: atom_id res chain seq x y z
N VAL A 1 -17.51 16.14 -19.00
CA VAL A 1 -18.61 16.32 -18.03
C VAL A 1 -19.20 14.95 -17.71
N MET A 2 -19.28 14.56 -16.43
CA MET A 2 -19.94 13.31 -16.04
C MET A 2 -21.45 13.54 -15.99
N LEU A 3 -22.17 12.97 -16.96
CA LEU A 3 -23.63 12.90 -16.99
C LEU A 3 -24.05 11.42 -17.00
N PRO A 4 -25.23 11.06 -16.47
CA PRO A 4 -25.67 9.66 -16.41
C PRO A 4 -25.58 8.92 -17.75
N GLY A 5 -25.95 9.58 -18.86
CA GLY A 5 -25.87 8.99 -20.20
C GLY A 5 -24.44 8.66 -20.70
N PHE A 6 -23.41 9.28 -20.12
CA PHE A 6 -22.01 9.04 -20.46
C PHE A 6 -21.27 8.14 -19.45
N ALA A 7 -21.89 7.82 -18.31
CA ALA A 7 -21.23 7.11 -17.22
C ALA A 7 -20.68 5.75 -17.65
N ARG A 8 -21.46 4.96 -18.39
CA ARG A 8 -21.04 3.62 -18.87
C ARG A 8 -19.81 3.69 -19.79
N LEU A 9 -19.81 4.62 -20.76
CA LEU A 9 -18.68 4.78 -21.68
C LEU A 9 -17.44 5.31 -20.96
N ARG A 10 -17.62 6.19 -19.97
CA ARG A 10 -16.52 6.75 -19.17
C ARG A 10 -15.95 5.76 -18.15
N HIS A 11 -16.70 4.74 -17.75
CA HIS A 11 -16.19 3.69 -16.85
C HIS A 11 -14.98 2.98 -17.44
N VAL A 12 -14.95 2.74 -18.75
CA VAL A 12 -13.79 2.17 -19.46
C VAL A 12 -12.52 3.01 -19.26
N GLU A 13 -12.64 4.35 -19.24
CA GLU A 13 -11.51 5.23 -18.98
C GLU A 13 -11.14 5.32 -17.49
N VAL A 14 -12.06 4.98 -16.57
CA VAL A 14 -11.73 4.77 -15.15
C VAL A 14 -10.91 3.49 -15.01
N GLU A 15 -11.36 2.38 -15.59
CA GLU A 15 -10.67 1.09 -15.53
C GLU A 15 -9.25 1.17 -16.11
N LYS A 16 -9.08 1.82 -17.26
CA LYS A 16 -7.74 2.07 -17.84
C LYS A 16 -6.82 2.83 -16.88
N ARG A 17 -7.34 3.86 -16.20
CA ARG A 17 -6.56 4.63 -15.21
C ARG A 17 -6.24 3.79 -13.99
N ILE A 18 -7.15 2.93 -13.54
CA ILE A 18 -6.89 2.00 -12.42
C ILE A 18 -5.75 1.04 -12.76
N LEU A 19 -5.72 0.50 -13.99
CA LEU A 19 -4.61 -0.36 -14.44
C LEU A 19 -3.27 0.39 -14.47
N GLN A 20 -3.26 1.63 -15.00
CA GLN A 20 -2.07 2.47 -15.01
C GLN A 20 -1.61 2.84 -13.59
N LEU A 21 -2.54 3.13 -12.67
CA LEU A 21 -2.23 3.40 -11.27
C LEU A 21 -1.70 2.15 -10.56
N LYS A 22 -2.17 0.96 -10.91
CA LYS A 22 -1.64 -0.31 -10.37
C LYS A 22 -0.18 -0.49 -10.75
N GLU A 23 0.19 -0.23 -12.00
CA GLU A 23 1.59 -0.27 -12.43
C GLU A 23 2.43 0.81 -11.74
N TYR A 24 1.89 2.03 -11.61
CA TYR A 24 2.56 3.12 -10.91
C TYR A 24 2.76 2.84 -9.41
N ALA A 25 1.81 2.16 -8.76
CA ALA A 25 1.90 1.77 -7.35
C ALA A 25 3.16 0.95 -7.06
N GLU A 26 3.57 0.09 -7.99
CA GLU A 26 4.71 -0.81 -7.80
C GLU A 26 6.06 -0.07 -7.78
N THR A 27 6.14 1.12 -8.38
CA THR A 27 7.41 1.83 -8.62
C THR A 27 7.46 3.25 -8.04
N THR A 28 6.37 3.72 -7.43
CA THR A 28 6.31 5.10 -6.91
C THR A 28 7.16 5.27 -5.65
N ASP A 29 7.90 6.38 -5.58
CA ASP A 29 8.70 6.77 -4.40
C ASP A 29 7.84 7.15 -3.18
N LEU A 30 6.51 7.25 -3.37
CA LEU A 30 5.57 7.41 -2.25
C LEU A 30 5.56 6.18 -1.34
N ASN A 31 5.76 5.00 -1.92
CA ASN A 31 5.92 3.75 -1.17
C ASN A 31 7.38 3.63 -0.74
N ARG A 32 7.60 3.43 0.55
CA ARG A 32 8.94 3.38 1.14
C ARG A 32 9.15 2.06 1.85
N MET A 33 10.19 1.35 1.42
CA MET A 33 10.67 0.15 2.08
C MET A 33 11.90 0.52 2.91
N GLU A 34 11.75 0.40 4.22
CA GLU A 34 12.75 0.83 5.21
C GLU A 34 13.17 -0.39 6.02
N TRP A 35 14.40 -0.84 5.80
CA TRP A 35 14.92 -2.06 6.42
C TRP A 35 15.47 -1.80 7.83
N GLY A 36 15.15 -2.73 8.73
CA GLY A 36 15.66 -2.81 10.09
C GLY A 36 15.83 -4.27 10.49
N ASP A 37 15.37 -4.66 11.68
CA ASP A 37 15.21 -6.05 12.06
C ASP A 37 14.19 -6.74 11.14
N LYS A 38 14.55 -7.90 10.59
CA LYS A 38 13.74 -8.71 9.67
C LYS A 38 12.94 -9.81 10.38
N SER A 39 13.11 -9.97 11.69
CA SER A 39 12.28 -10.89 12.50
C SER A 39 10.79 -10.54 12.41
N ILE A 40 10.48 -9.24 12.26
CA ILE A 40 9.14 -8.71 12.05
C ILE A 40 9.18 -7.68 10.93
N GLY A 41 8.30 -7.83 9.94
CA GLY A 41 8.02 -6.82 8.92
C GLY A 41 6.62 -6.24 9.11
N ILE A 42 6.51 -4.93 9.08
CA ILE A 42 5.23 -4.23 9.23
C ILE A 42 4.85 -3.52 7.93
N ILE A 43 3.64 -3.75 7.45
CA ILE A 43 3.01 -2.98 6.38
C ILE A 43 2.09 -1.96 7.02
N THR A 44 2.24 -0.68 6.69
CA THR A 44 1.38 0.36 7.27
C THR A 44 1.26 1.54 6.32
N SER A 45 0.31 2.44 6.59
CA SER A 45 0.11 3.68 5.85
C SER A 45 -0.24 4.83 6.79
N GLY A 46 -0.19 6.06 6.28
CA GLY A 46 -0.66 7.24 7.01
C GLY A 46 0.06 7.50 8.35
N VAL A 47 -0.73 7.80 9.40
CA VAL A 47 -0.27 8.21 10.73
C VAL A 47 0.26 7.05 11.57
N SER A 48 -0.27 5.84 11.38
CA SER A 48 0.17 4.62 12.09
C SER A 48 1.67 4.36 11.95
N TYR A 49 2.26 4.75 10.82
CA TYR A 49 3.70 4.77 10.62
C TYR A 49 4.46 5.57 11.70
N GLN A 50 3.97 6.75 12.09
CA GLN A 50 4.67 7.61 13.05
C GLN A 50 4.67 6.97 14.44
N TYR A 51 3.50 6.47 14.88
CA TYR A 51 3.40 5.74 16.15
C TYR A 51 4.28 4.50 16.17
N LEU A 52 4.36 3.78 15.05
CA LEU A 52 5.27 2.65 14.93
C LEU A 52 6.73 3.06 15.12
N ARG A 53 7.16 4.17 14.50
CA ARG A 53 8.53 4.66 14.61
C ARG A 53 8.89 5.19 15.99
N GLU A 54 7.90 5.59 16.79
CA GLU A 54 8.12 5.96 18.20
C GLU A 54 8.31 4.73 19.10
N VAL A 55 7.58 3.64 18.86
CA VAL A 55 7.56 2.47 19.75
C VAL A 55 8.56 1.37 19.32
N MET A 56 8.79 1.21 18.01
CA MET A 56 9.66 0.17 17.42
C MET A 56 10.49 0.76 16.27
N PRO A 57 11.41 1.71 16.53
CA PRO A 57 12.18 2.38 15.48
C PRO A 57 13.03 1.42 14.64
N GLU A 58 13.48 0.30 15.21
CA GLU A 58 14.35 -0.69 14.59
C GLU A 58 13.67 -1.69 13.66
N VAL A 59 12.34 -1.74 13.59
CA VAL A 59 11.63 -2.76 12.78
C VAL A 59 11.67 -2.45 11.29
N SER A 60 11.68 -3.50 10.46
CA SER A 60 11.50 -3.37 9.01
C SER A 60 10.07 -2.93 8.68
N VAL A 61 9.92 -1.91 7.83
CA VAL A 61 8.60 -1.35 7.49
C VAL A 61 8.47 -1.14 5.99
N LEU A 62 7.34 -1.56 5.45
CA LEU A 62 6.83 -1.10 4.16
C LEU A 62 5.75 -0.05 4.41
N LYS A 63 6.10 1.22 4.25
CA LYS A 63 5.18 2.34 4.32
C LYS A 63 4.52 2.56 2.96
N LEU A 64 3.24 2.27 2.86
CA LEU A 64 2.44 2.54 1.67
C LEU A 64 2.03 4.02 1.63
N GLY A 65 2.42 4.71 0.57
CA GLY A 65 1.97 6.06 0.23
C GLY A 65 0.72 6.07 -0.65
N MET A 66 0.39 4.94 -1.28
CA MET A 66 -0.87 4.71 -1.99
C MET A 66 -1.42 3.33 -1.62
N VAL A 67 -2.67 3.29 -1.15
CA VAL A 67 -3.35 2.06 -0.68
C VAL A 67 -4.41 1.55 -1.64
N ASN A 68 -4.69 2.29 -2.73
CA ASN A 68 -5.59 1.85 -3.79
C ASN A 68 -5.15 2.44 -5.15
N PRO A 69 -4.75 1.61 -6.12
CA PRO A 69 -4.57 0.15 -6.02
C PRO A 69 -3.37 -0.24 -5.16
N LEU A 70 -3.41 -1.44 -4.57
CA LEU A 70 -2.27 -1.98 -3.81
C LEU A 70 -1.13 -2.47 -4.73
N PRO A 71 0.14 -2.24 -4.36
CA PRO A 71 1.30 -2.75 -5.08
C PRO A 71 1.62 -4.20 -4.69
N GLU A 72 0.95 -5.16 -5.32
CA GLU A 72 1.07 -6.59 -5.00
C GLU A 72 2.51 -7.11 -5.09
N LYS A 73 3.29 -6.69 -6.10
CA LYS A 73 4.67 -7.19 -6.28
C LYS A 73 5.59 -6.62 -5.21
N LEU A 74 5.44 -5.34 -4.89
CA LEU A 74 6.19 -4.69 -3.81
C LEU A 74 5.90 -5.36 -2.46
N ILE A 75 4.62 -5.60 -2.15
CA ILE A 75 4.18 -6.26 -0.91
C ILE A 75 4.76 -7.69 -0.84
N ARG A 76 4.66 -8.46 -1.92
CA ARG A 76 5.23 -9.82 -1.97
C ARG A 76 6.75 -9.82 -1.78
N SER A 77 7.44 -8.84 -2.37
CA SER A 77 8.90 -8.73 -2.25
C SER A 77 9.32 -8.40 -0.82
N PHE A 78 8.57 -7.54 -0.13
CA PHE A 78 8.79 -7.26 1.29
C PHE A 78 8.49 -8.47 2.17
N ALA A 79 7.34 -9.13 1.95
CA ALA A 79 6.91 -10.28 2.74
C ALA A 79 7.85 -11.49 2.62
N ALA A 80 8.52 -11.65 1.47
CA ALA A 80 9.50 -12.72 1.27
C ALA A 80 10.80 -12.54 2.09
N GLU A 81 11.04 -11.35 2.62
CA GLU A 81 12.30 -10.95 3.27
C GLU A 81 12.19 -10.87 4.80
N VAL A 82 11.04 -11.20 5.38
CA VAL A 82 10.77 -11.10 6.83
C VAL A 82 10.20 -12.40 7.37
N ASP A 83 10.51 -12.73 8.63
CA ASP A 83 10.06 -13.99 9.25
C ASP A 83 8.57 -13.95 9.62
N ARG A 84 8.09 -12.78 10.06
CA ARG A 84 6.68 -12.54 10.42
C ARG A 84 6.19 -11.22 9.83
N LEU A 85 5.10 -11.27 9.09
CA LEU A 85 4.44 -10.09 8.52
C LEU A 85 3.25 -9.65 9.39
N ILE A 86 3.14 -8.35 9.64
CA ILE A 86 2.01 -7.73 10.34
C ILE A 86 1.48 -6.56 9.52
N VAL A 87 0.17 -6.48 9.34
CA VAL A 87 -0.50 -5.32 8.75
C VAL A 87 -0.98 -4.42 9.90
N LEU A 88 -0.51 -3.18 9.92
CA LEU A 88 -0.85 -2.18 10.93
C LEU A 88 -1.68 -1.06 10.30
N GLU A 89 -2.98 -1.06 10.60
CA GLU A 89 -3.96 -0.11 10.08
C GLU A 89 -4.72 0.61 11.18
N GLU A 90 -5.36 1.72 10.80
CA GLU A 90 -6.21 2.52 11.67
C GLU A 90 -7.62 2.60 11.06
N LEU A 91 -8.66 2.56 11.91
CA LEU A 91 -10.08 2.67 11.59
C LEU A 91 -10.69 1.49 10.83
N GLU A 92 -10.25 1.23 9.60
CA GLU A 92 -10.84 0.24 8.70
C GLU A 92 -9.76 -0.66 8.07
N PRO A 93 -10.03 -1.96 7.88
CA PRO A 93 -9.07 -2.95 7.37
C PRO A 93 -8.88 -2.88 5.84
N VAL A 94 -8.48 -1.72 5.32
CA VAL A 94 -8.41 -1.46 3.88
C VAL A 94 -7.30 -2.27 3.18
N ILE A 95 -6.13 -2.40 3.80
CA ILE A 95 -5.00 -3.17 3.28
C ILE A 95 -5.19 -4.66 3.58
N GLU A 96 -5.78 -5.02 4.71
CA GLU A 96 -6.06 -6.41 5.08
C GLU A 96 -7.12 -7.08 4.20
N GLU A 97 -8.21 -6.38 3.84
CA GLU A 97 -9.34 -6.96 3.08
C GLU A 97 -9.13 -7.02 1.55
N GLN A 98 -8.11 -6.34 1.01
CA GLN A 98 -7.80 -6.30 -0.43
C GLN A 98 -6.83 -7.41 -0.84
#